data_AF-A0AAN8KRS5-F1
#
_entry.id   AF-A0AAN8KRS5-F1
#
_cell.length_a   1.000
_cell.length_b   1.000
_cell.length_c   1.000
_cell.angle_alpha   90.00
_cell.angle_beta   90.00
_cell.angle_gamma   90.00
#
_symmetry.space_group_name_H-M   'P 1'
#
loop_
_entity.id
_entity.type
_entity.pdbx_description
1 polymer ?
#
loop_
_entity_poly.entity_id
_entity_poly.type
_entity_poly.pdbx_seq_one_letter_code
_entity_poly.pdbx_strand_id
1 'polypeptide(L)'
;MGRFTIAAKHHISIAEIFETELVDIEKAIAHYEQAADYYKGEESTSSANKCLLKVATYVAQLEQYQKAIEIYEQVGTNVMDSTLLKYSAKDYFFKAALCHFCVDMLNAKVSPN
;
A
#
# COMPACT_ATOMS: atom_id res chain seq x y z
N MET A 1 22.98 10.12 -7.11
CA MET A 1 22.66 8.68 -7.01
C MET A 1 22.41 8.31 -5.54
N GLY A 2 21.26 8.67 -4.95
CA GLY A 2 20.99 8.37 -3.53
C GLY A 2 20.34 9.49 -2.69
N ARG A 3 20.09 10.69 -3.26
CA ARG A 3 19.45 11.79 -2.51
C ARG A 3 17.98 11.49 -2.21
N PHE A 4 17.27 10.88 -3.17
CA PHE A 4 15.87 10.50 -2.99
C PHE A 4 15.71 9.31 -2.03
N THR A 5 16.70 8.40 -1.95
CA THR A 5 16.66 7.29 -0.99
C THR A 5 16.72 7.78 0.46
N ILE A 6 17.49 8.83 0.74
CA ILE A 6 17.58 9.44 2.08
C ILE A 6 16.26 10.14 2.42
N ALA A 7 15.72 10.92 1.48
CA ALA A 7 14.41 11.56 1.64
C ALA A 7 13.31 10.52 1.91
N ALA A 8 13.26 9.43 1.13
CA ALA A 8 12.29 8.35 1.30
C ALA A 8 12.37 7.71 2.70
N LYS A 9 13.57 7.47 3.22
CA LYS A 9 13.77 6.95 4.58
C LYS A 9 13.22 7.90 5.65
N HIS A 10 13.46 9.21 5.51
CA HIS A 10 12.88 10.18 6.43
C HIS A 10 11.36 10.21 6.35
N HIS A 11 10.77 10.12 5.15
CA HIS A 11 9.33 10.01 4.97
C HIS A 11 8.76 8.75 5.64
N ILE A 12 9.44 7.59 5.53
CA ILE A 12 9.04 6.37 6.25
C ILE A 12 9.05 6.61 7.77
N SER A 13 10.14 7.15 8.32
CA SER A 13 10.23 7.37 9.77
C SER A 13 9.15 8.33 10.27
N ILE A 14 8.83 9.38 9.50
CA ILE A 14 7.72 10.28 9.82
C ILE A 14 6.39 9.52 9.79
N ALA A 15 6.16 8.68 8.78
CA ALA A 15 4.95 7.86 8.68
C ALA A 15 4.82 6.86 9.85
N GLU A 16 5.91 6.25 10.29
CA GLU A 16 5.95 5.33 11.44
C GLU A 16 5.60 6.05 12.76
N ILE A 17 6.04 7.30 12.94
CA ILE A 17 5.65 8.13 14.10
C ILE A 17 4.16 8.46 14.03
N PHE A 18 3.63 8.81 12.85
CA PHE A 18 2.20 9.06 12.69
C PHE A 18 1.35 7.80 12.93
N GLU A 19 1.85 6.62 12.55
CA GLU A 19 1.22 5.33 12.79
C GLU A 19 1.19 4.96 14.28
N THR A 20 2.30 5.17 15.01
CA THR A 20 2.49 4.62 16.35
C THR A 20 2.21 5.60 17.48
N GLU A 21 2.64 6.85 17.35
CA GLU A 21 2.56 7.86 18.42
C GLU A 21 1.31 8.73 18.30
N LEU A 22 1.01 9.19 17.08
CA LEU A 22 -0.05 10.18 16.83
C LEU A 22 -1.37 9.55 16.37
N VAL A 23 -1.34 8.28 15.94
CA VAL A 23 -2.49 7.53 15.40
C VAL A 23 -3.22 8.30 14.29
N ASP A 24 -2.46 9.10 13.52
CA ASP A 24 -2.96 9.88 12.39
C ASP A 24 -2.67 9.09 11.10
N ILE A 25 -3.58 8.15 10.83
CA ILE A 25 -3.43 7.17 9.76
C ILE A 25 -3.45 7.84 8.37
N GLU A 26 -4.23 8.92 8.20
CA GLU A 26 -4.32 9.66 6.95
C GLU A 26 -2.98 10.31 6.58
N LYS A 27 -2.30 10.94 7.55
CA LYS A 27 -0.96 11.48 7.30
C LYS A 27 0.08 10.39 7.11
N ALA A 28 0.00 9.30 7.85
CA ALA A 28 0.89 8.17 7.66
C ALA A 28 0.83 7.65 6.20
N ILE A 29 -0.38 7.48 5.66
CA ILE A 29 -0.62 7.11 4.25
C ILE A 29 0.10 8.08 3.30
N ALA A 30 -0.14 9.39 3.44
CA ALA A 30 0.46 10.39 2.56
C ALA A 30 2.00 10.35 2.57
N HIS A 31 2.61 10.17 3.74
CA HIS A 31 4.06 10.06 3.86
C HIS A 31 4.60 8.73 3.29
N TYR A 32 3.88 7.61 3.47
CA TYR A 32 4.26 6.34 2.85
C TYR A 32 4.11 6.35 1.32
N GLU A 33 3.07 6.99 0.76
CA GLU A 33 2.91 7.16 -0.68
C GLU A 33 4.08 7.97 -1.27
N GLN A 34 4.42 9.09 -0.63
CA GLN A 34 5.53 9.92 -1.08
C GLN A 34 6.88 9.18 -0.98
N ALA A 35 7.09 8.36 0.05
CA ALA A 35 8.26 7.49 0.15
C ALA A 35 8.30 6.46 -0.99
N ALA A 36 7.15 5.86 -1.33
CA ALA A 36 7.06 4.91 -2.44
C ALA A 36 7.44 5.55 -3.78
N ASP A 37 6.97 6.77 -4.05
CA ASP A 37 7.30 7.51 -5.27
C ASP A 37 8.81 7.82 -5.37
N TYR A 38 9.45 8.22 -4.26
CA TYR A 38 10.89 8.41 -4.23
C TYR A 38 11.66 7.12 -4.50
N TYR A 39 11.22 5.99 -3.94
CA TYR A 39 11.85 4.68 -4.23
C TYR A 39 11.63 4.24 -5.68
N LYS A 40 10.46 4.50 -6.24
CA LYS A 40 10.15 4.21 -7.64
C LYS A 40 11.01 5.03 -8.59
N GLY A 41 11.27 6.30 -8.27
CA GLY A 41 12.15 7.17 -9.03
C GLY A 41 13.63 6.76 -9.03
N GLU A 42 14.09 6.06 -7.99
CA GLU A 42 15.45 5.50 -7.89
C GLU A 42 15.50 4.02 -8.33
N GLU A 43 14.50 3.53 -9.07
CA GLU A 43 14.38 2.14 -9.57
C GLU A 43 14.40 1.07 -8.46
N SER A 44 14.08 1.47 -7.22
CA SER A 44 14.07 0.58 -6.05
C SER A 44 12.68 -0.02 -5.84
N THR A 45 12.30 -0.95 -6.71
CA THR A 45 10.97 -1.58 -6.72
C THR A 45 10.63 -2.31 -5.42
N SER A 46 11.60 -3.01 -4.81
CA SER A 46 11.38 -3.74 -3.55
C SER A 46 11.02 -2.81 -2.39
N SER A 47 11.74 -1.68 -2.25
CA SER A 47 11.46 -0.69 -1.20
C SER A 47 10.16 0.06 -1.47
N ALA A 48 9.89 0.41 -2.73
CA ALA A 48 8.62 1.01 -3.12
C ALA A 48 7.43 0.09 -2.78
N ASN A 49 7.52 -1.20 -3.14
CA ASN A 49 6.49 -2.20 -2.83
C ASN A 49 6.24 -2.30 -1.31
N LYS A 50 7.29 -2.26 -0.48
CA LYS A 50 7.13 -2.28 0.98
C LYS A 50 6.32 -1.08 1.49
N CYS A 51 6.58 0.13 0.98
CA CYS A 51 5.81 1.32 1.31
C CYS A 51 4.36 1.22 0.81
N LEU A 52 4.15 0.78 -0.43
CA LEU A 52 2.82 0.60 -1.01
C LEU A 52 1.96 -0.41 -0.24
N LEU A 53 2.54 -1.50 0.27
CA LEU A 53 1.81 -2.46 1.09
C LEU A 53 1.33 -1.87 2.42
N LYS A 54 2.13 -0.98 3.03
CA LYS A 54 1.72 -0.21 4.21
C LYS A 54 0.56 0.72 3.87
N VAL A 55 0.67 1.48 2.77
CA VAL A 55 -0.42 2.33 2.24
C VAL A 55 -1.70 1.53 2.06
N ALA A 56 -1.66 0.40 1.34
CA ALA A 56 -2.83 -0.43 1.08
C ALA A 56 -3.48 -0.97 2.38
N THR A 57 -2.68 -1.29 3.38
CA THR A 57 -3.18 -1.76 4.69
C THR A 57 -3.97 -0.67 5.39
N TYR A 58 -3.45 0.56 5.46
CA TYR A 58 -4.12 1.67 6.14
C TYR A 58 -5.31 2.20 5.35
N VAL A 59 -5.19 2.30 4.02
CA VAL A 59 -6.30 2.69 3.14
C VAL A 59 -7.47 1.71 3.29
N ALA A 60 -7.22 0.40 3.41
CA ALA A 60 -8.25 -0.58 3.70
C ALA A 60 -8.88 -0.41 5.10
N GLN A 61 -8.12 0.04 6.10
CA GLN A 61 -8.66 0.36 7.43
C GLN A 61 -9.53 1.61 7.44
N LEU A 62 -9.25 2.57 6.55
CA LEU A 62 -10.08 3.76 6.32
C LEU A 62 -11.29 3.49 5.40
N GLU A 63 -11.65 2.22 5.19
CA GLU A 63 -12.76 1.77 4.33
C GLU A 63 -12.62 2.17 2.84
N GLN A 64 -11.46 2.66 2.42
CA GLN A 64 -11.16 3.01 1.04
C GLN A 64 -10.71 1.77 0.24
N TYR A 65 -11.53 0.72 0.28
CA TYR A 65 -11.18 -0.59 -0.28
C TYR A 65 -10.80 -0.56 -1.76
N GLN A 66 -11.42 0.32 -2.56
CA GLN A 66 -11.10 0.46 -3.99
C GLN A 66 -9.63 0.83 -4.23
N LYS A 67 -9.12 1.83 -3.50
CA LYS A 67 -7.72 2.25 -3.61
C LYS A 67 -6.77 1.16 -3.07
N ALA A 68 -7.16 0.45 -2.02
CA ALA A 68 -6.37 -0.66 -1.48
C ALA A 68 -6.23 -1.82 -2.50
N ILE A 69 -7.31 -2.17 -3.21
CA ILE A 69 -7.32 -3.19 -4.26
C ILE A 69 -6.30 -2.84 -5.35
N GLU A 70 -6.39 -1.63 -5.90
CA GLU A 70 -5.50 -1.18 -6.98
C GLU A 70 -4.03 -1.30 -6.59
N ILE A 71 -3.70 -0.92 -5.35
CA ILE A 71 -2.32 -1.02 -4.85
C ILE A 71 -1.90 -2.49 -4.66
N TYR A 72 -2.75 -3.33 -4.08
CA TYR A 72 -2.42 -4.75 -3.89
C TYR A 72 -2.25 -5.49 -5.22
N GLU A 73 -3.08 -5.20 -6.23
CA GLU A 73 -2.95 -5.79 -7.58
C GLU A 73 -1.69 -5.29 -8.29
N GLN A 74 -1.39 -4.00 -8.18
CA GLN A 74 -0.17 -3.43 -8.74
C GLN A 74 1.08 -4.06 -8.13
N VAL A 75 1.16 -4.13 -6.78
CA VAL A 75 2.29 -4.75 -6.09
C VAL A 75 2.35 -6.24 -6.39
N GLY A 76 1.20 -6.93 -6.40
CA GLY A 76 1.07 -8.34 -6.76
C GLY A 76 1.64 -8.65 -8.14
N THR A 77 1.32 -7.83 -9.14
CA THR A 77 1.85 -7.94 -10.50
C THR A 77 3.35 -7.72 -10.53
N ASN A 78 3.84 -6.68 -9.85
CA ASN A 78 5.27 -6.38 -9.78
C ASN A 78 6.09 -7.50 -9.13
N VAL A 79 5.56 -8.19 -8.12
CA VAL A 79 6.29 -9.29 -7.46
C VAL A 79 6.21 -10.61 -8.21
N MET A 80 5.23 -10.80 -9.11
CA MET A 80 5.17 -11.97 -9.98
C MET A 80 6.31 -12.01 -11.00
N ASP A 81 6.77 -10.84 -11.44
CA ASP A 81 7.95 -10.73 -12.32
C ASP A 81 9.25 -11.18 -11.63
N SER A 82 9.28 -11.23 -10.29
CA SER A 82 10.42 -11.69 -9.51
C SER A 82 10.25 -13.12 -9.03
N THR A 83 11.06 -14.04 -9.57
CA THR A 83 11.03 -15.48 -9.25
C THR A 83 11.21 -15.78 -7.74
N LEU A 84 11.83 -14.85 -7.00
CA LEU A 84 12.07 -14.92 -5.55
C LEU A 84 10.83 -14.55 -4.72
N LEU A 85 10.03 -13.59 -5.18
CA LEU A 85 8.90 -13.03 -4.44
C LEU A 85 7.54 -13.64 -4.82
N LYS A 86 7.52 -14.57 -5.78
CA LYS A 86 6.29 -15.25 -6.27
C LYS A 86 5.43 -15.88 -5.17
N TYR A 87 6.02 -16.30 -4.05
CA TYR A 87 5.28 -16.87 -2.92
C TYR A 87 4.51 -15.81 -2.14
N SER A 88 5.06 -14.59 -2.05
CA SER A 88 4.41 -13.44 -1.40
C SER A 88 3.27 -12.86 -2.24
N ALA A 89 3.28 -13.05 -3.56
CA ALA A 89 2.21 -12.60 -4.45
C ALA A 89 0.83 -13.12 -4.03
N LYS A 90 0.76 -14.38 -3.55
CA LYS A 90 -0.50 -14.98 -3.08
C LYS A 90 -1.13 -14.21 -1.93
N ASP A 91 -0.33 -13.71 -0.98
CA ASP A 91 -0.83 -12.94 0.16
C ASP A 91 -1.42 -11.60 -0.30
N TYR A 92 -0.79 -10.95 -1.27
CA TYR A 92 -1.26 -9.67 -1.81
C TYR A 92 -2.56 -9.83 -2.60
N PHE A 93 -2.66 -10.82 -3.48
CA PHE A 93 -3.90 -11.11 -4.19
C PHE A 93 -5.02 -11.58 -3.25
N PHE A 94 -4.68 -12.31 -2.18
CA PHE A 94 -5.67 -12.68 -1.17
C PHE A 94 -6.21 -11.45 -0.44
N LYS A 95 -5.35 -10.51 -0.06
CA LYS A 95 -5.77 -9.22 0.52
C LYS A 95 -6.62 -8.39 -0.43
N ALA A 96 -6.27 -8.33 -1.72
CA ALA A 96 -7.09 -7.67 -2.75
C ALA A 96 -8.48 -8.30 -2.86
N ALA A 97 -8.56 -9.64 -2.92
CA ALA A 97 -9.83 -10.36 -2.99
C ALA A 97 -10.72 -10.09 -1.76
N LEU A 98 -10.14 -10.04 -0.55
CA LEU A 98 -10.88 -9.66 0.66
C LEU A 98 -11.44 -8.23 0.56
N CYS A 99 -10.65 -7.28 0.03
CA CYS A 99 -11.12 -5.91 -0.18
C CYS A 99 -12.26 -5.86 -1.22
N HIS A 100 -12.20 -6.66 -2.29
CA HIS A 100 -13.32 -6.79 -3.24
C HIS A 100 -14.60 -7.27 -2.57
N PHE A 101 -14.53 -8.30 -1.72
CA PHE A 101 -15.69 -8.77 -0.97
C PHE A 101 -16.30 -7.68 -0.07
N CYS A 102 -15.46 -6.85 0.55
CA CYS A 102 -15.93 -5.70 1.33
C CYS A 102 -16.68 -4.68 0.47
N VAL A 103 -16.16 -4.35 -0.73
CA VAL A 103 -16.82 -3.46 -1.68
C VAL A 103 -18.17 -4.01 -2.14
N ASP A 104 -18.22 -5.29 -2.52
CA ASP A 104 -19.45 -5.95 -2.97
C ASP A 104 -20.51 -5.96 -1.86
N MET A 105 -20.11 -6.23 -0.62
CA MET A 105 -21.02 -6.18 0.53
C MET A 105 -21.56 -4.77 0.78
N LEU A 106 -20.70 -3.74 0.69
CA LEU A 106 -21.12 -2.35 0.83
C LEU A 106 -22.08 -1.95 -0.28
N ASN A 107 -21.78 -2.30 -1.53
CA ASN A 107 -22.62 -1.98 -2.68
C ASN A 107 -23.99 -2.70 -2.62
N ALA A 108 -24.02 -3.95 -2.15
CA ALA A 108 -25.25 -4.69 -1.91
C ALA A 108 -26.13 -4.05 -0.82
N LYS A 109 -25.52 -3.49 0.23
CA LYS A 109 -26.24 -2.76 1.30
C LYS A 109 -26.75 -1.38 0.87
N VAL A 110 -26.13 -0.77 -0.13
CA VAL A 110 -26.53 0.55 -0.69
C VAL A 110 -27.64 0.39 -1.74
N SER A 111 -27.88 -0.82 -2.23
CA SER A 111 -28.94 -1.14 -3.22
C SER A 111 -30.26 -1.74 -2.65
N PRO A 112 -30.84 -1.30 -1.51
CA PRO A 112 -32.23 -1.59 -1.20
C PRO A 112 -33.11 -0.46 -1.78
N ASN A 113 -33.48 -0.59 -3.05
CA ASN A 113 -34.67 0.03 -3.66
C ASN A 113 -34.99 -0.63 -5.00
#